data_AF-A0A7S2ADN3-F1
#
_entry.id   AF-A0A7S2ADN3-F1
#
_cell.length_a   1.000
_cell.length_b   1.000
_cell.length_c   1.000
_cell.angle_alpha   90.00
_cell.angle_beta   90.00
_cell.angle_gamma   90.00
#
_symmetry.space_group_name_H-M   'P 1'
#
loop_
_entity.id
_entity.type
_entity.pdbx_description
1 polymer ?
#
loop_
_entity_poly.entity_id
_entity_poly.type
_entity_poly.pdbx_seq_one_letter_code
_entity_poly.pdbx_strand_id
1 'polypeptide(L)'
;FPQLGRLVRSFVLSVKAIGWIFVLLAIWFFLTGSFATLMLGRRDLLPSEDQEDVRELRARFATIPLSMFALFEITTLEGWTDYVRPLLHSRPHLVVFFIAFIFVTAFFMLNLITAVIVDRTKAAEDLEHEREAQEARLQRKIHINEICQSLWQENRTAPQPDVITHKDFQTKVWDCNEIAEALGELGWSKRYLVSMFECLDHTDDGQTSISALLKFLEISEQPLDAANYMMFQNGLTHRLEHQEKMLLKVIGVLEEVTKNRVELPTQEAERSDK
;
A
#
# COMPACT_ATOMS: atom_id res chain seq x y z
N PHE A 1 -7.21 -17.11 21.00
CA PHE A 1 -7.44 -17.28 19.56
C PHE A 1 -6.95 -16.05 18.76
N PRO A 2 -5.64 -15.95 18.46
CA PRO A 2 -5.07 -14.81 17.74
C PRO A 2 -5.49 -14.73 16.25
N GLN A 3 -5.83 -15.86 15.64
CA GLN A 3 -6.38 -15.89 14.27
C GLN A 3 -7.79 -15.30 14.19
N LEU A 4 -8.64 -15.56 15.20
CA LEU A 4 -9.98 -14.97 15.31
C LEU A 4 -9.92 -13.45 15.49
N GLY A 5 -8.98 -12.96 16.29
CA GLY A 5 -8.79 -11.52 16.50
C GLY A 5 -8.43 -10.75 15.23
N ARG A 6 -7.61 -11.34 14.34
CA ARG A 6 -7.30 -10.75 13.03
C ARG A 6 -8.53 -10.69 12.13
N LEU A 7 -9.30 -11.78 12.06
CA LEU A 7 -10.54 -11.84 11.26
C LEU A 7 -11.58 -10.80 11.72
N VAL A 8 -11.78 -10.67 13.04
CA VAL A 8 -12.72 -9.68 13.60
C VAL A 8 -12.24 -8.25 13.29
N ARG A 9 -10.93 -7.96 13.40
CA ARG A 9 -10.40 -6.63 13.08
C ARG A 9 -10.59 -6.27 11.61
N SER A 10 -10.32 -7.21 10.71
CA SER A 10 -10.58 -7.03 9.27
C SER A 10 -12.06 -6.82 8.99
N PHE A 11 -12.95 -7.58 9.64
CA PHE A 11 -14.39 -7.40 9.52
C PHE A 11 -14.85 -6.00 9.98
N VAL A 12 -14.39 -5.54 11.15
CA VAL A 12 -14.75 -4.21 11.68
C VAL A 12 -14.27 -3.09 10.76
N LEU A 13 -13.11 -3.24 10.14
CA LEU A 13 -12.60 -2.28 9.15
C LEU A 13 -13.51 -2.20 7.91
N SER A 14 -13.93 -3.35 7.36
CA SER A 14 -14.88 -3.39 6.25
C SER A 14 -16.25 -2.79 6.63
N VAL A 15 -16.74 -3.06 7.84
CA VAL A 15 -18.00 -2.49 8.35
C VAL A 15 -17.96 -0.96 8.42
N LYS A 16 -16.81 -0.34 8.69
CA LYS A 16 -16.68 1.12 8.74
C LYS A 16 -16.97 1.79 7.40
N ALA A 17 -16.53 1.18 6.29
CA ALA A 17 -16.81 1.70 4.94
C ALA A 17 -18.30 1.56 4.59
N ILE A 18 -18.89 0.43 4.96
CA ILE A 18 -20.30 0.08 4.74
C ILE A 18 -21.24 0.95 5.60
N GLY A 19 -20.78 1.41 6.76
CA GLY A 19 -21.59 2.20 7.71
C GLY A 19 -22.23 3.45 7.10
N TRP A 20 -21.53 4.15 6.21
CA TRP A 20 -22.09 5.33 5.54
C TRP A 20 -23.23 5.00 4.58
N ILE A 21 -23.16 3.85 3.91
CA ILE A 21 -24.25 3.36 3.06
C ILE A 21 -25.48 3.06 3.91
N PHE A 22 -25.30 2.43 5.08
CA PHE A 22 -26.39 2.20 6.04
C PHE A 22 -27.01 3.50 6.57
N VAL A 23 -26.20 4.52 6.86
CA VAL A 23 -26.72 5.84 7.29
C VAL A 23 -27.55 6.48 6.18
N LEU A 24 -27.05 6.48 4.94
CA LEU A 24 -27.80 7.01 3.80
C LEU A 24 -29.10 6.23 3.56
N LEU A 25 -29.06 4.89 3.67
CA LEU A 25 -30.23 4.03 3.57
C LEU A 25 -31.25 4.34 4.68
N ALA A 26 -30.81 4.54 5.92
CA ALA A 26 -31.68 4.89 7.04
C ALA A 26 -32.37 6.25 6.84
N ILE A 27 -31.64 7.25 6.33
CA ILE A 27 -32.21 8.55 5.96
C ILE A 27 -33.24 8.38 4.84
N TRP A 28 -32.92 7.62 3.80
CA TRP A 28 -33.83 7.32 2.69
C TRP A 28 -35.13 6.66 3.17
N PHE A 29 -35.02 5.65 4.04
CA PHE A 29 -36.17 4.97 4.66
C PHE A 29 -37.00 5.92 5.51
N PHE A 30 -36.36 6.79 6.29
CA PHE A 30 -37.08 7.75 7.11
C PHE A 30 -37.84 8.78 6.28
N LEU A 31 -37.23 9.31 5.21
CA LEU A 31 -37.87 10.28 4.31
C LEU A 31 -39.05 9.66 3.57
N THR A 32 -38.84 8.50 2.96
CA THR A 32 -39.89 7.79 2.19
C THR A 32 -40.98 7.22 3.10
N GLY A 33 -40.63 6.75 4.30
CA GLY A 33 -41.58 6.34 5.34
C GLY A 33 -42.45 7.51 5.80
N SER A 34 -41.85 8.66 6.08
CA SER A 34 -42.58 9.88 6.47
C SER A 34 -43.54 10.35 5.36
N PHE A 35 -43.08 10.32 4.11
CA PHE A 35 -43.91 10.63 2.94
C PHE A 35 -45.07 9.64 2.79
N ALA A 36 -44.82 8.34 2.91
CA ALA A 36 -45.83 7.30 2.81
C ALA A 36 -46.87 7.41 3.95
N THR A 37 -46.45 7.67 5.19
CA THR A 37 -47.37 7.94 6.31
C THR A 37 -48.29 9.13 6.01
N LEU A 38 -47.73 10.20 5.43
CA LEU A 38 -48.50 11.39 5.08
C LEU A 38 -49.54 11.08 4.00
N MET A 39 -49.13 10.41 2.92
CA MET A 39 -49.96 10.20 1.72
C MET A 39 -50.95 9.03 1.84
N LEU A 40 -50.57 7.95 2.52
CA LEU A 40 -51.35 6.70 2.59
C LEU A 40 -51.96 6.47 3.98
N GLY A 41 -51.33 6.96 5.05
CA GLY A 41 -51.80 6.77 6.43
C GLY A 41 -52.96 7.67 6.84
N ARG A 42 -53.09 8.85 6.20
CA ARG A 42 -54.15 9.82 6.54
C ARG A 42 -55.44 9.53 5.78
N ARG A 43 -56.55 9.46 6.51
CA ARG A 43 -57.89 9.20 5.96
C ARG A 43 -58.34 10.24 4.93
N ASP A 44 -57.98 11.51 5.13
CA ASP A 44 -58.35 12.60 4.22
C ASP A 44 -57.63 12.49 2.88
N LEU A 45 -56.37 12.03 2.94
CA LEU A 45 -55.53 11.85 1.78
C LEU A 45 -55.70 10.50 1.13
N LEU A 46 -56.32 9.49 1.74
CA LEU A 46 -56.71 8.25 1.07
C LEU A 46 -58.09 7.85 1.58
N PRO A 47 -59.18 8.45 1.08
CA PRO A 47 -60.53 8.15 1.58
C PRO A 47 -60.84 6.68 1.30
N SER A 48 -61.38 6.01 2.32
CA SER A 48 -61.83 4.63 2.20
C SER A 48 -63.13 4.67 1.42
N GLU A 49 -63.05 4.48 0.11
CA GLU A 49 -64.13 3.78 -0.58
C GLU A 49 -64.26 2.39 0.07
N ASP A 50 -65.42 1.75 -0.03
CA ASP A 50 -65.85 0.56 0.72
C ASP A 50 -65.02 -0.73 0.49
N GLN A 51 -63.76 -0.59 0.07
CA GLN A 51 -62.78 -1.63 -0.25
C GLN A 51 -61.90 -1.96 0.96
N GLU A 52 -61.91 -3.23 1.33
CA GLU A 52 -61.12 -3.78 2.45
C GLU A 52 -59.62 -3.59 2.26
N ASP A 53 -59.11 -3.76 1.03
CA ASP A 53 -57.69 -3.65 0.70
C ASP A 53 -57.12 -2.24 0.98
N VAL A 54 -57.91 -1.19 0.72
CA VAL A 54 -57.51 0.20 0.97
C VAL A 54 -57.43 0.49 2.47
N ARG A 55 -58.32 -0.12 3.27
CA ARG A 55 -58.30 0.00 4.73
C ARG A 55 -57.07 -0.69 5.32
N GLU A 56 -56.74 -1.89 4.85
CA GLU A 56 -55.55 -2.62 5.28
C GLU A 56 -54.28 -1.86 4.89
N LEU A 57 -54.21 -1.35 3.65
CA LEU A 57 -53.09 -0.54 3.18
C LEU A 57 -52.87 0.68 4.08
N ARG A 58 -53.93 1.43 4.41
CA ARG A 58 -53.84 2.58 5.33
C ARG A 58 -53.29 2.18 6.70
N ALA A 59 -53.71 1.03 7.23
CA ALA A 59 -53.24 0.55 8.53
C ALA A 59 -51.73 0.29 8.54
N ARG A 60 -51.20 -0.28 7.45
CA ARG A 60 -49.75 -0.51 7.27
C ARG A 60 -48.95 0.80 7.20
N PHE A 61 -49.56 1.91 6.79
CA PHE A 61 -48.94 3.24 6.74
C PHE A 61 -49.42 4.21 7.83
N ALA A 62 -50.06 3.73 8.90
CA ALA A 62 -50.69 4.59 9.91
C ALA A 62 -49.69 5.44 10.72
N THR A 63 -48.47 4.94 10.93
CA THR A 63 -47.39 5.65 11.65
C THR A 63 -46.08 5.56 10.87
N ILE A 64 -45.12 6.44 11.17
CA ILE A 64 -43.79 6.43 10.53
C ILE A 64 -43.09 5.08 10.73
N PRO A 65 -43.02 4.50 11.94
CA PRO A 65 -42.39 3.19 12.13
C PRO A 65 -43.08 2.06 11.36
N LEU A 66 -44.42 2.03 11.33
CA LEU A 66 -45.17 1.04 10.54
C LEU A 66 -44.90 1.21 9.04
N SER A 67 -44.84 2.46 8.57
CA SER A 67 -44.53 2.77 7.17
C SER A 67 -43.11 2.34 6.80
N MET A 68 -42.13 2.57 7.67
CA MET A 68 -40.76 2.10 7.48
C MET A 68 -40.68 0.57 7.45
N PHE A 69 -41.47 -0.13 8.28
CA PHE A 69 -41.56 -1.59 8.25
C PHE A 69 -42.19 -2.12 6.97
N ALA A 70 -43.29 -1.51 6.49
CA ALA A 70 -43.91 -1.84 5.21
C ALA A 70 -42.94 -1.61 4.03
N LEU A 71 -42.18 -0.50 4.04
CA LEU A 71 -41.16 -0.22 3.03
C LEU A 71 -39.97 -1.20 3.12
N PHE A 72 -39.65 -1.72 4.30
CA PHE A 72 -38.66 -2.79 4.48
C PHE A 72 -39.14 -4.10 3.85
N GLU A 73 -40.40 -4.47 4.03
CA GLU A 73 -41.00 -5.62 3.34
C GLU A 73 -40.96 -5.44 1.81
N ILE A 74 -41.31 -4.25 1.31
CA ILE A 74 -41.21 -3.95 -0.14
C ILE A 74 -39.77 -4.06 -0.64
N THR A 75 -38.77 -3.77 0.20
CA THR A 75 -37.35 -3.90 -0.15
C THR A 75 -36.93 -5.34 -0.39
N THR A 76 -37.55 -6.32 0.29
CA THR A 76 -37.30 -7.75 0.02
C THR A 76 -38.01 -8.23 -1.24
N LEU A 77 -38.78 -7.36 -1.92
CA LEU A 77 -39.66 -7.67 -3.05
C LEU A 77 -40.74 -8.71 -2.72
N GLU A 78 -40.99 -8.94 -1.44
CA GLU A 78 -42.06 -9.81 -0.98
C GLU A 78 -43.34 -8.98 -0.82
N GLY A 79 -44.48 -9.50 -1.29
CA GLY A 79 -45.78 -8.86 -1.10
C GLY A 79 -45.94 -7.46 -1.74
N TRP A 80 -44.96 -6.93 -2.47
CA TRP A 80 -44.96 -5.54 -2.95
C TRP A 80 -46.18 -5.20 -3.83
N THR A 81 -46.74 -6.18 -4.53
CA THR A 81 -47.95 -5.97 -5.35
C THR A 81 -49.18 -5.68 -4.50
N ASP A 82 -49.24 -6.17 -3.27
CA ASP A 82 -50.39 -5.99 -2.38
C ASP A 82 -50.47 -4.54 -1.89
N TYR A 83 -49.33 -3.84 -1.88
CA TYR A 83 -49.24 -2.41 -1.62
C TYR A 83 -49.68 -1.55 -2.81
N VAL A 84 -49.48 -2.04 -4.04
CA VAL A 84 -49.68 -1.30 -5.28
C VAL A 84 -51.07 -1.53 -5.89
N ARG A 85 -51.60 -2.76 -5.82
CA ARG A 85 -52.88 -3.14 -6.43
C ARG A 85 -54.04 -2.24 -6.03
N PRO A 86 -54.24 -1.87 -4.74
CA PRO A 86 -55.35 -0.99 -4.35
C PRO A 86 -55.22 0.44 -4.89
N LEU A 87 -54.04 0.82 -5.37
CA LEU A 87 -53.73 2.17 -5.85
C LEU A 87 -53.77 2.29 -7.38
N LEU A 88 -53.83 1.19 -8.12
CA LEU A 88 -53.74 1.19 -9.59
C LEU A 88 -54.79 2.07 -10.26
N HIS A 89 -56.04 1.97 -9.80
CA HIS A 89 -57.16 2.71 -10.38
C HIS A 89 -57.42 4.05 -9.68
N SER A 90 -57.17 4.13 -8.37
CA SER A 90 -57.50 5.30 -7.55
C SER A 90 -56.38 6.35 -7.53
N ARG A 91 -55.10 5.91 -7.53
CA ARG A 91 -53.90 6.74 -7.28
C ARG A 91 -52.68 6.24 -8.08
N PRO A 92 -52.70 6.22 -9.42
CA PRO A 92 -51.61 5.67 -10.23
C PRO A 92 -50.26 6.39 -10.01
N HIS A 93 -50.27 7.66 -9.59
CA HIS A 93 -49.04 8.39 -9.25
C HIS A 93 -48.32 7.82 -8.03
N LEU A 94 -49.03 7.22 -7.07
CA LEU A 94 -48.42 6.56 -5.91
C LEU A 94 -47.82 5.20 -6.27
N VAL A 95 -48.31 4.56 -7.34
CA VAL A 95 -47.67 3.37 -7.90
C VAL A 95 -46.28 3.69 -8.41
N VAL A 96 -46.12 4.83 -9.10
CA VAL A 96 -44.80 5.32 -9.54
C VAL A 96 -43.86 5.56 -8.35
N PHE A 97 -44.37 6.05 -7.23
CA PHE A 97 -43.59 6.19 -6.00
C PHE A 97 -43.04 4.85 -5.50
N PHE A 98 -43.86 3.78 -5.44
CA PHE A 98 -43.39 2.46 -5.01
C PHE A 98 -42.36 1.86 -5.97
N ILE A 99 -42.59 2.00 -7.28
CA ILE A 99 -41.63 1.55 -8.30
C ILE A 99 -40.30 2.30 -8.15
N ALA A 100 -40.34 3.63 -8.03
CA ALA A 100 -39.13 4.44 -7.82
C ALA A 100 -38.42 4.09 -6.52
N PHE A 101 -39.16 3.85 -5.43
CA PHE A 101 -38.61 3.38 -4.16
C PHE A 101 -37.86 2.05 -4.34
N ILE A 102 -38.47 1.07 -5.02
CA ILE A 102 -37.84 -0.23 -5.30
C ILE A 102 -36.53 -0.04 -6.06
N PHE A 103 -36.52 0.77 -7.13
CA PHE A 103 -35.30 1.02 -7.91
C PHE A 103 -34.18 1.66 -7.08
N VAL A 104 -34.51 2.70 -6.31
CA VAL A 104 -33.52 3.40 -5.49
C VAL A 104 -32.98 2.50 -4.38
N THR A 105 -33.85 1.75 -3.70
CA THR A 105 -33.43 0.85 -2.62
C THR A 105 -32.65 -0.35 -3.16
N ALA A 106 -33.02 -0.89 -4.32
CA ALA A 106 -32.23 -1.92 -5.01
C ALA A 106 -30.84 -1.41 -5.41
N PHE A 107 -30.73 -0.16 -5.85
CA PHE A 107 -29.43 0.48 -6.12
C PHE A 107 -28.57 0.61 -4.86
N PHE A 108 -29.16 0.99 -3.71
CA PHE A 108 -28.44 0.98 -2.44
C PHE A 108 -27.96 -0.42 -2.05
N MET A 109 -28.79 -1.45 -2.20
CA MET A 109 -28.43 -2.85 -1.94
C MET A 109 -27.31 -3.32 -2.87
N LEU A 110 -27.36 -2.94 -4.15
CA LEU A 110 -26.29 -3.25 -5.09
C LEU A 110 -24.97 -2.60 -4.67
N ASN A 111 -24.99 -1.31 -4.34
CA ASN A 111 -23.79 -0.60 -3.88
C ASN A 111 -23.21 -1.19 -2.58
N LEU A 112 -24.07 -1.68 -1.69
CA LEU A 112 -23.65 -2.39 -0.47
C LEU A 112 -22.86 -3.65 -0.84
N ILE A 113 -23.39 -4.46 -1.75
CA ILE A 113 -22.75 -5.70 -2.22
C ILE A 113 -21.45 -5.38 -2.97
N THR A 114 -21.47 -4.39 -3.87
CA THR A 114 -20.29 -3.95 -4.63
C THR A 114 -19.18 -3.47 -3.70
N ALA A 115 -19.50 -2.68 -2.66
CA ALA A 115 -18.51 -2.22 -1.69
C ALA A 115 -17.82 -3.40 -0.98
N VAL A 116 -18.58 -4.41 -0.56
CA VAL A 116 -18.03 -5.62 0.07
C VAL A 116 -17.14 -6.39 -0.91
N ILE A 117 -17.58 -6.59 -2.15
CA ILE A 117 -16.82 -7.33 -3.16
C ILE A 117 -15.51 -6.61 -3.46
N VAL A 118 -15.54 -5.30 -3.69
CA VAL A 118 -14.35 -4.49 -3.99
C VAL A 118 -13.33 -4.55 -2.85
N ASP A 119 -13.78 -4.48 -1.60
CA ASP A 119 -12.89 -4.58 -0.44
C ASP A 119 -12.22 -5.96 -0.37
N ARG A 120 -12.96 -7.03 -0.70
CA ARG A 120 -12.42 -8.39 -0.77
C ARG A 120 -11.45 -8.60 -1.92
N THR A 121 -11.75 -8.07 -3.10
CA THR A 121 -10.86 -8.22 -4.26
C THR A 121 -9.57 -7.45 -4.06
N LYS A 122 -9.63 -6.22 -3.52
CA LYS A 122 -8.44 -5.44 -3.19
C LYS A 122 -7.58 -6.12 -2.13
N ALA A 123 -8.20 -6.64 -1.07
CA ALA A 123 -7.45 -7.37 -0.05
C ALA A 123 -6.79 -8.65 -0.59
N ALA A 124 -7.39 -9.32 -1.57
CA ALA A 124 -6.78 -10.47 -2.23
C ALA A 124 -5.62 -10.06 -3.14
N GLU A 125 -5.78 -8.99 -3.92
CA GLU A 125 -4.76 -8.42 -4.79
C GLU A 125 -3.54 -7.93 -3.98
N ASP A 126 -3.77 -7.23 -2.86
CA ASP A 126 -2.70 -6.77 -1.96
C ASP A 126 -1.91 -7.96 -1.37
N LEU A 127 -2.60 -9.04 -0.97
CA LEU A 127 -1.96 -10.26 -0.47
C LEU A 127 -1.16 -11.00 -1.54
N GLU A 128 -1.64 -11.02 -2.78
CA GLU A 128 -0.95 -11.62 -3.91
C GLU A 128 0.31 -10.82 -4.26
N HIS A 129 0.22 -9.50 -4.32
CA HIS A 129 1.38 -8.62 -4.51
C HIS A 129 2.41 -8.73 -3.39
N GLU A 130 1.98 -8.82 -2.13
CA GLU A 130 2.90 -9.05 -1.00
C GLU A 130 3.64 -10.39 -1.13
N ARG A 131 2.94 -11.44 -1.59
CA ARG A 131 3.52 -12.76 -1.82
C ARG A 131 4.51 -12.75 -2.98
N GLU A 132 4.13 -12.19 -4.13
CA GLU A 132 5.02 -12.06 -5.29
C GLU A 132 6.28 -11.26 -4.92
N ALA A 133 6.12 -10.14 -4.20
CA ALA A 133 7.26 -9.35 -3.72
C ALA A 133 8.14 -10.13 -2.75
N GLN A 134 7.56 -10.95 -1.87
CA GLN A 134 8.32 -11.79 -0.95
C GLN A 134 9.07 -12.91 -1.68
N GLU A 135 8.44 -13.56 -2.66
CA GLU A 135 9.07 -14.60 -3.48
C GLU A 135 10.21 -14.03 -4.32
N ALA A 136 10.01 -12.87 -4.97
CA ALA A 136 11.07 -12.18 -5.70
C ALA A 136 12.25 -11.82 -4.80
N ARG A 137 12.00 -11.33 -3.58
CA ARG A 137 13.05 -11.07 -2.58
C ARG A 137 13.80 -12.33 -2.17
N LEU A 138 13.11 -13.46 -2.03
CA LEU A 138 13.75 -14.73 -1.65
C LEU A 138 14.64 -15.26 -2.79
N GLN A 139 14.14 -15.27 -4.02
CA GLN A 139 14.91 -15.69 -5.21
C GLN A 139 16.19 -14.87 -5.37
N ARG A 140 16.05 -13.56 -5.22
CA ARG A 140 17.16 -12.62 -5.31
C ARG A 140 18.21 -12.83 -4.21
N LYS A 141 17.80 -13.11 -2.97
CA LYS A 141 18.73 -13.52 -1.89
C LYS A 141 19.48 -14.79 -2.21
N ILE A 142 18.83 -15.77 -2.85
CA ILE A 142 19.46 -17.02 -3.28
C ILE A 142 20.61 -16.68 -4.26
N HIS A 143 20.34 -15.90 -5.30
CA HIS A 143 21.36 -15.53 -6.29
C HIS A 143 22.49 -14.66 -5.73
N ILE A 144 22.21 -13.73 -4.82
CA ILE A 144 23.26 -12.97 -4.12
C ILE A 144 24.16 -13.91 -3.32
N ASN A 145 23.56 -14.85 -2.59
CA ASN A 145 24.32 -15.84 -1.82
C ASN A 145 25.13 -16.78 -2.74
N GLU A 146 24.61 -17.17 -3.91
CA GLU A 146 25.35 -17.92 -4.94
C GLU A 146 26.59 -17.15 -5.42
N ILE A 147 26.46 -15.85 -5.72
CA ILE A 147 27.59 -15.00 -6.12
C ILE A 147 28.67 -15.00 -5.03
N CYS A 148 28.29 -14.73 -3.78
CA CYS A 148 29.24 -14.67 -2.66
C CYS A 148 29.87 -16.03 -2.38
N GLN A 149 29.12 -17.12 -2.48
CA GLN A 149 29.66 -18.47 -2.33
C GLN A 149 30.68 -18.81 -3.43
N SER A 150 30.38 -18.49 -4.68
CA SER A 150 31.30 -18.71 -5.81
C SER A 150 32.58 -17.88 -5.65
N LEU A 151 32.47 -16.61 -5.25
CA LEU A 151 33.64 -15.79 -4.93
C LEU A 151 34.49 -16.39 -3.81
N TRP A 152 33.85 -16.94 -2.78
CA TRP A 152 34.56 -17.57 -1.66
C TRP A 152 35.26 -18.86 -2.06
N GLN A 153 34.62 -19.70 -2.89
CA GLN A 153 35.25 -20.92 -3.44
C GLN A 153 36.45 -20.59 -4.30
N GLU A 154 36.31 -19.61 -5.19
CA GLU A 154 37.39 -19.13 -6.03
C GLU A 154 38.55 -18.54 -5.20
N ASN A 155 38.27 -17.89 -4.07
CA ASN A 155 39.28 -17.29 -3.20
C ASN A 155 39.82 -18.26 -2.12
N ARG A 156 39.43 -19.54 -2.15
CA ARG A 156 39.72 -20.50 -1.08
C ARG A 156 41.21 -20.72 -0.79
N THR A 157 42.08 -20.55 -1.79
CA THR A 157 43.54 -20.73 -1.66
C THR A 157 44.26 -19.49 -1.13
N ALA A 158 43.56 -18.36 -0.98
CA ALA A 158 44.14 -17.14 -0.44
C ALA A 158 44.48 -17.30 1.05
N PRO A 159 45.44 -16.51 1.58
CA PRO A 159 45.78 -16.53 3.01
C PRO A 159 44.57 -16.23 3.91
N GLN A 160 43.65 -15.40 3.43
CA GLN A 160 42.37 -15.10 4.07
C GLN A 160 41.26 -15.24 3.03
N PRO A 161 40.54 -16.39 2.99
CA PRO A 161 39.51 -16.65 1.97
C PRO A 161 38.37 -15.63 1.94
N ASP A 162 38.07 -15.00 3.08
CA ASP A 162 37.05 -13.95 3.16
C ASP A 162 37.51 -12.60 2.61
N VAL A 163 38.82 -12.35 2.47
CA VAL A 163 39.36 -11.07 1.98
C VAL A 163 39.79 -11.22 0.52
N ILE A 164 39.24 -10.38 -0.34
CA ILE A 164 39.51 -10.40 -1.78
C ILE A 164 40.03 -9.05 -2.26
N THR A 165 41.07 -9.07 -3.07
CA THR A 165 41.63 -7.86 -3.69
C THR A 165 40.78 -7.43 -4.87
N HIS A 166 40.77 -6.14 -5.19
CA HIS A 166 40.04 -5.59 -6.34
C HIS A 166 40.42 -6.32 -7.65
N LYS A 167 41.71 -6.59 -7.85
CA LYS A 167 42.22 -7.28 -9.05
C LYS A 167 41.72 -8.72 -9.13
N ASP A 168 41.75 -9.45 -8.02
CA ASP A 168 41.29 -10.84 -7.98
C ASP A 168 39.76 -10.92 -8.11
N PHE A 169 39.04 -9.98 -7.48
CA PHE A 169 37.60 -9.83 -7.61
C PHE A 169 37.18 -9.60 -9.06
N GLN A 170 37.81 -8.63 -9.72
CA GLN A 170 37.54 -8.32 -11.12
C GLN A 170 37.85 -9.51 -12.03
N THR A 171 38.93 -10.24 -11.79
CA THR A 171 39.25 -11.44 -12.58
C THR A 171 38.19 -12.52 -12.37
N LYS A 172 37.87 -12.84 -11.11
CA LYS A 172 36.92 -13.90 -10.74
C LYS A 172 35.49 -13.62 -11.23
N VAL A 173 35.01 -12.38 -11.15
CA VAL A 173 33.68 -11.99 -11.66
C VAL A 173 33.61 -12.11 -13.19
N TRP A 174 34.73 -11.93 -13.90
CA TRP A 174 34.73 -12.05 -15.35
C TRP A 174 34.83 -13.49 -15.83
N ASP A 175 35.58 -14.33 -15.11
CA ASP A 175 35.93 -15.69 -15.54
C ASP A 175 35.00 -16.78 -14.99
N CYS A 176 34.32 -16.57 -13.85
CA CYS A 176 33.42 -17.56 -13.25
C CYS A 176 32.03 -17.56 -13.91
N ASN A 177 31.61 -18.72 -14.42
CA ASN A 177 30.34 -18.87 -15.13
C ASN A 177 29.13 -18.85 -14.17
N GLU A 178 29.30 -19.40 -12.97
CA GLU A 178 28.28 -19.44 -11.92
C GLU A 178 27.91 -18.02 -11.46
N ILE A 179 28.91 -17.13 -11.33
CA ILE A 179 28.66 -15.71 -11.04
C ILE A 179 27.94 -15.03 -12.21
N ALA A 180 28.31 -15.36 -13.46
CA ALA A 180 27.66 -14.79 -14.63
C ALA A 180 26.19 -15.20 -14.76
N GLU A 181 25.86 -16.46 -14.44
CA GLU A 181 24.49 -16.99 -14.42
C GLU A 181 23.64 -16.32 -13.34
N ALA A 182 24.13 -16.28 -12.09
CA ALA A 182 23.44 -15.61 -11.00
C ALA A 182 23.22 -14.10 -11.25
N LEU A 183 24.19 -13.42 -11.89
CA LEU A 183 24.03 -12.04 -12.34
C LEU A 183 22.96 -11.89 -13.43
N GLY A 184 22.85 -12.88 -14.32
CA GLY A 184 21.82 -12.94 -15.37
C GLY A 184 20.41 -13.00 -14.80
N GLU A 185 20.18 -13.87 -13.82
CA GLU A 185 18.89 -14.00 -13.12
C GLU A 185 18.53 -12.73 -12.34
N LEU A 186 19.53 -12.02 -11.81
CA LEU A 186 19.35 -10.73 -11.13
C LEU A 186 19.17 -9.55 -12.10
N GLY A 187 19.45 -9.73 -13.39
CA GLY A 187 19.53 -8.65 -14.37
C GLY A 187 20.66 -7.65 -14.09
N TRP A 188 21.69 -8.07 -13.37
CA TRP A 188 22.82 -7.23 -12.98
C TRP A 188 23.95 -7.32 -13.99
N SER A 189 24.62 -6.20 -14.21
CA SER A 189 25.85 -6.20 -15.01
C SER A 189 27.06 -6.54 -14.13
N LYS A 190 28.09 -7.17 -14.70
CA LYS A 190 29.38 -7.38 -14.02
C LYS A 190 29.96 -6.05 -13.49
N ARG A 191 29.76 -4.95 -14.22
CA ARG A 191 30.16 -3.59 -13.81
C ARG A 191 29.45 -3.13 -12.55
N TYR A 192 28.14 -3.39 -12.44
CA TYR A 192 27.37 -3.05 -11.24
C TYR A 192 27.96 -3.73 -10.00
N LEU A 193 28.27 -5.03 -10.10
CA LEU A 193 28.88 -5.77 -8.99
C LEU A 193 30.26 -5.22 -8.59
N VAL A 194 31.07 -4.77 -9.55
CA VAL A 194 32.34 -4.06 -9.28
C VAL A 194 32.11 -2.72 -8.59
N SER A 195 31.14 -1.92 -9.03
CA SER A 195 30.83 -0.65 -8.35
C SER A 195 30.36 -0.88 -6.91
N MET A 196 29.63 -1.97 -6.63
CA MET A 196 29.24 -2.32 -5.26
C MET A 196 30.45 -2.72 -4.40
N PHE A 197 31.45 -3.38 -5.00
CA PHE A 197 32.73 -3.68 -4.35
C PHE A 197 33.52 -2.39 -4.04
N GLU A 198 33.65 -1.49 -5.01
CA GLU A 198 34.32 -0.19 -4.84
C GLU A 198 33.65 0.67 -3.75
N CYS A 199 32.33 0.54 -3.56
CA CYS A 199 31.64 1.26 -2.49
C CYS A 199 32.03 0.81 -1.08
N LEU A 200 32.53 -0.43 -0.91
CA LEU A 200 32.90 -1.01 0.38
C LEU A 200 34.36 -0.78 0.77
N ASP A 201 35.23 -0.52 -0.20
CA ASP A 201 36.64 -0.18 0.03
C ASP A 201 36.75 1.26 0.57
N HIS A 202 36.41 1.45 1.84
CA HIS A 202 36.45 2.74 2.53
C HIS A 202 37.88 3.18 2.87
N THR A 203 38.85 2.26 2.84
CA THR A 203 40.24 2.48 3.23
C THR A 203 41.17 2.74 2.04
N ASP A 204 40.69 2.56 0.80
CA ASP A 204 41.46 2.65 -0.45
C ASP A 204 42.68 1.70 -0.43
N ASP A 205 42.54 0.56 0.26
CA ASP A 205 43.58 -0.46 0.36
C ASP A 205 43.44 -1.53 -0.74
N GLY A 206 42.41 -1.42 -1.57
CA GLY A 206 42.13 -2.30 -2.69
C GLY A 206 41.59 -3.67 -2.26
N GLN A 207 41.11 -3.83 -1.02
CA GLN A 207 40.64 -5.10 -0.46
C GLN A 207 39.28 -4.94 0.24
N THR A 208 38.47 -5.99 0.19
CA THR A 208 37.19 -6.01 0.91
C THR A 208 36.85 -7.44 1.33
N SER A 209 36.05 -7.56 2.39
CA SER A 209 35.52 -8.85 2.84
C SER A 209 34.32 -9.28 1.98
N ILE A 210 34.31 -10.54 1.52
CA ILE A 210 33.18 -11.15 0.80
C ILE A 210 31.94 -11.17 1.72
N SER A 211 32.12 -11.43 3.02
CA SER A 211 31.03 -11.34 4.00
C SER A 211 30.49 -9.93 4.17
N ALA A 212 31.33 -8.89 4.03
CA ALA A 212 30.88 -7.50 4.02
C ALA A 212 30.11 -7.17 2.73
N LEU A 213 30.58 -7.69 1.58
CA LEU A 213 29.87 -7.57 0.30
C LEU A 213 28.49 -8.22 0.34
N LEU A 214 28.38 -9.43 0.91
CA LEU A 214 27.09 -10.11 1.08
C LEU A 214 26.10 -9.25 1.88
N LYS A 215 26.52 -8.75 3.04
CA LYS A 215 25.67 -7.87 3.87
C LYS A 215 25.28 -6.59 3.14
N PHE A 216 26.20 -5.99 2.40
CA PHE A 216 25.93 -4.77 1.65
C PHE A 216 24.91 -4.99 0.52
N LEU A 217 25.06 -6.08 -0.23
CA LEU A 217 24.10 -6.46 -1.27
C LEU A 217 22.72 -6.75 -0.66
N GLU A 218 22.65 -7.45 0.47
CA GLU A 218 21.39 -7.69 1.20
C GLU A 218 20.72 -6.41 1.72
N ILE A 219 21.51 -5.42 2.15
CA ILE A 219 21.02 -4.12 2.65
C ILE A 219 20.53 -3.23 1.50
N SER A 220 21.22 -3.26 0.36
CA SER A 220 20.88 -2.42 -0.82
C SER A 220 19.46 -2.65 -1.35
N GLU A 221 18.82 -3.76 -0.97
CA GLU A 221 17.49 -4.15 -1.42
C GLU A 221 16.37 -3.87 -0.44
N GLN A 222 16.71 -3.48 0.80
CA GLN A 222 15.70 -3.08 1.75
C GLN A 222 15.19 -1.69 1.37
N PRO A 223 13.86 -1.43 1.50
CA PRO A 223 13.37 -0.07 1.40
C PRO A 223 14.18 0.82 2.34
N LEU A 224 14.52 2.04 1.91
CA LEU A 224 15.29 2.99 2.72
C LEU A 224 14.58 3.19 4.07
N ASP A 225 15.06 2.49 5.09
CA ASP A 225 14.65 2.68 6.46
C ASP A 225 15.67 3.57 7.17
N ALA A 226 15.35 4.02 8.39
CA ALA A 226 16.21 4.93 9.12
C ALA A 226 17.61 4.35 9.38
N ALA A 227 17.74 3.03 9.52
CA ALA A 227 19.01 2.37 9.77
C ALA A 227 19.89 2.33 8.51
N ASN A 228 19.31 1.96 7.37
CA ASN A 228 20.00 1.93 6.08
C ASN A 228 20.42 3.35 5.67
N TYR A 229 19.55 4.34 5.85
CA TYR A 229 19.90 5.74 5.61
C TYR A 229 21.06 6.23 6.49
N MET A 230 21.06 5.89 7.78
CA MET A 230 22.16 6.24 8.69
C MET A 230 23.47 5.56 8.30
N MET A 231 23.45 4.30 7.86
CA MET A 231 24.65 3.61 7.35
C MET A 231 25.21 4.30 6.09
N PHE A 232 24.33 4.63 5.12
CA PHE A 232 24.73 5.38 3.93
C PHE A 232 25.28 6.77 4.27
N GLN A 233 24.63 7.49 5.18
CA GLN A 233 25.13 8.79 5.65
C GLN A 233 26.51 8.67 6.30
N ASN A 234 26.71 7.68 7.17
CA ASN A 234 27.99 7.49 7.85
C ASN A 234 29.13 7.17 6.85
N GLY A 235 28.83 6.36 5.83
CA GLY A 235 29.77 6.10 4.73
C GLY A 235 30.11 7.37 3.94
N LEU A 236 29.13 8.22 3.65
CA LEU A 236 29.35 9.53 3.00
C LEU A 236 30.19 10.47 3.88
N THR A 237 29.93 10.50 5.19
CA THR A 237 30.70 11.31 6.15
C THR A 237 32.18 10.93 6.15
N HIS A 238 32.50 9.64 6.22
CA HIS A 238 33.90 9.20 6.17
C HIS A 238 34.59 9.57 4.85
N ARG A 239 33.89 9.50 3.72
CA ARG A 239 34.43 9.93 2.42
C ARG A 239 34.70 11.43 2.39
N LEU A 240 33.81 12.25 2.94
CA LEU A 240 34.00 13.70 3.06
C LEU A 240 35.20 14.03 3.95
N GLU A 241 35.34 13.37 5.10
CA GLU A 241 36.50 13.54 5.99
C GLU A 241 37.82 13.16 5.30
N HIS A 242 37.81 12.09 4.50
CA HIS A 242 39.00 11.68 3.75
C HIS A 242 39.36 12.72 2.67
N GLN A 243 38.37 13.20 1.92
CA GLN A 243 38.58 14.26 0.92
C GLN A 243 39.11 15.55 1.56
N GLU A 244 38.57 15.94 2.71
CA GLU A 244 39.05 17.10 3.48
C GLU A 244 40.52 16.93 3.88
N LYS A 245 40.90 15.77 4.44
CA LYS A 245 42.30 15.48 4.80
C LYS A 245 43.25 15.52 3.60
N MET A 246 42.82 15.02 2.45
CA MET A 246 43.63 15.05 1.23
C MET A 246 43.79 16.48 0.69
N LEU A 247 42.72 17.28 0.70
CA LEU A 247 42.78 18.71 0.36
C LEU A 247 43.75 19.46 1.26
N LEU A 248 43.69 19.24 2.58
CA LEU A 248 44.61 19.87 3.53
C LEU A 248 46.07 19.48 3.29
N LYS A 249 46.35 18.21 2.94
CA LYS A 249 47.70 17.77 2.55
C LYS A 249 48.18 18.48 1.28
N VAL A 250 47.34 18.57 0.26
CA VAL A 250 47.68 19.26 -1.00
C VAL A 250 47.97 20.73 -0.76
N ILE A 251 47.17 21.40 0.08
CA ILE A 251 47.41 22.79 0.49
C ILE A 251 48.75 22.91 1.21
N GLY A 252 49.06 22.04 2.17
CA GLY A 252 50.34 22.07 2.87
C GLY A 252 51.54 21.92 1.93
N VAL A 253 51.45 21.03 0.94
CA VAL A 253 52.49 20.88 -0.11
C VAL A 253 52.59 22.13 -0.99
N LEU A 254 51.47 22.74 -1.36
CA LEU A 254 51.45 23.98 -2.14
C LEU A 254 52.08 25.14 -1.37
N GLU A 255 51.81 25.28 -0.07
CA GLU A 255 52.44 26.30 0.79
C GLU A 255 53.96 26.09 0.88
N GLU A 256 54.41 24.84 1.01
CA GLU A 256 55.83 24.49 1.05
C GLU A 256 56.55 24.84 -0.28
N VAL A 257 55.90 24.57 -1.41
CA VAL A 257 56.45 24.86 -2.76
C VAL A 257 56.43 26.36 -3.09
N THR A 258 55.36 27.07 -2.72
CA THR A 258 55.18 28.49 -3.07
C THR A 258 55.77 29.47 -2.06
N LYS A 259 56.17 29.03 -0.86
CA LYS A 259 56.58 29.88 0.28
C LYS A 259 55.57 30.96 0.66
N ASN A 260 54.34 30.85 0.20
CA ASN A 260 53.22 31.72 0.53
C ASN A 260 52.14 30.88 1.21
N ARG A 261 51.53 31.43 2.26
CA ARG A 261 50.33 30.84 2.85
C ARG A 261 49.18 30.91 1.86
N VAL A 262 48.47 29.80 1.69
CA VAL A 262 47.24 29.77 0.91
C VAL A 262 46.11 30.05 1.88
N GLU A 263 45.56 31.27 1.83
CA GLU A 263 44.38 31.62 2.64
C GLU A 263 43.17 30.86 2.10
N LEU A 264 42.72 29.86 2.87
CA LEU A 264 41.41 29.26 2.67
C LEU A 264 40.33 30.29 2.97
N PRO A 265 39.22 30.32 2.20
CA PRO A 265 38.07 31.12 2.57
C PRO A 265 37.51 30.59 3.89
N THR A 266 37.80 31.30 4.99
CA THR A 266 37.20 31.04 6.29
C THR A 266 35.69 31.25 6.20
N GLN A 267 34.92 30.35 6.82
CA GLN A 267 33.44 30.34 6.89
C GLN A 267 32.79 31.60 7.51
N GLU A 268 33.52 32.70 7.69
CA GLU A 268 33.01 33.93 8.29
C GLU A 268 32.14 34.77 7.33
N ALA A 269 32.08 34.43 6.05
CA ALA A 269 31.26 35.17 5.07
C ALA A 269 29.74 34.88 5.12
N GLU A 270 29.28 33.84 5.82
CA GLU A 270 27.85 33.48 5.83
C GLU A 270 27.07 33.91 7.09
N ARG A 271 27.71 34.52 8.10
CA ARG A 271 27.01 35.04 9.29
C ARG A 271 26.65 36.53 9.25
N SER A 272 26.96 37.23 8.16
CA SER A 272 26.70 38.67 8.06
C SER A 272 25.42 39.07 7.34
N ASP A 273 24.65 38.15 6.76
CA ASP A 273 23.36 38.48 6.12
C ASP A 273 22.37 37.31 6.20
N LYS A 274 21.72 37.16 7.37
CA LYS A 274 20.30 36.76 7.55
C LYS A 274 19.90 36.67 9.02
#